data_AF-A0AA95D9T0-F1
#
_entry.id   AF-A0AA95D9T0-F1
#
_cell.length_a   1.000
_cell.length_b   1.000
_cell.length_c   1.000
_cell.angle_alpha   90.00
_cell.angle_beta   90.00
_cell.angle_gamma   90.00
#
_symmetry.space_group_name_H-M   'P 1'
#
loop_
_entity.id
_entity.type
_entity.pdbx_description
1 polymer ?
#
loop_
_entity_poly.entity_id
_entity_poly.type
_entity_poly.pdbx_seq_one_letter_code
_entity_poly.pdbx_strand_id
1 'polypeptide(L)'
;MWVLGFILFLIFFYSNNSKKIKKLENKIKRLERKEKGNAEMSRLLQEMIGKEPIITGVYIGPDNWEVVDVDEEWVKLRRVDNTGKEKFKLQRIEDIQTVEFDGE
;
A
#
# COMPACT_ATOMS: atom_id res chain seq x y z
N MET A 1 -37.25 -42.00 3.79
CA MET A 1 -35.81 -42.33 3.68
C MET A 1 -35.04 -41.41 2.70
N TRP A 2 -35.66 -40.87 1.64
CA TRP A 2 -34.99 -40.02 0.64
C TRP A 2 -34.62 -38.60 1.14
N VAL A 3 -35.45 -38.04 2.01
CA VAL A 3 -35.27 -36.69 2.58
C VAL A 3 -33.96 -36.57 3.38
N LEU A 4 -33.56 -37.61 4.11
CA LEU A 4 -32.29 -37.64 4.87
C LEU A 4 -31.06 -37.61 3.96
N GLY A 5 -31.10 -38.32 2.83
CA GLY A 5 -30.02 -38.29 1.84
C GLY A 5 -29.86 -36.91 1.20
N PHE A 6 -30.96 -36.21 0.94
CA PHE A 6 -30.95 -34.85 0.40
C PHE A 6 -30.37 -33.84 1.40
N ILE A 7 -30.69 -33.98 2.69
CA ILE A 7 -30.13 -33.15 3.77
C ILE A 7 -28.61 -33.34 3.86
N LEU A 8 -28.12 -34.58 3.82
CA LEU A 8 -26.68 -34.86 3.86
C LEU A 8 -25.95 -34.31 2.63
N PHE A 9 -26.59 -34.36 1.44
CA PHE A 9 -26.05 -33.78 0.21
C PHE A 9 -25.91 -32.25 0.30
N LEU A 10 -26.90 -31.56 0.86
CA LEU A 10 -26.85 -30.11 1.08
C LEU A 10 -25.74 -29.72 2.07
N ILE A 11 -25.59 -30.46 3.17
CA ILE A 11 -24.52 -30.22 4.17
C ILE A 11 -23.13 -30.40 3.53
N PHE A 12 -22.95 -31.43 2.71
CA PHE A 12 -21.69 -31.68 2.00
C PHE A 12 -21.34 -30.53 1.04
N PHE A 13 -22.32 -30.05 0.27
CA PHE A 13 -22.13 -28.92 -0.65
C PHE A 13 -21.83 -27.61 0.10
N TYR A 14 -22.50 -27.37 1.23
CA TYR A 14 -22.28 -26.17 2.05
C TYR A 14 -20.88 -26.17 2.71
N SER A 15 -20.45 -27.32 3.23
CA SER A 15 -19.12 -27.49 3.83
C SER A 15 -18.01 -27.22 2.82
N ASN A 16 -18.16 -27.67 1.57
CA ASN A 16 -17.14 -27.44 0.54
C ASN A 16 -17.01 -25.95 0.15
N ASN A 17 -18.11 -25.19 0.20
CA ASN A 17 -18.11 -23.74 -0.07
C ASN A 17 -17.54 -22.91 1.09
N SER A 18 -17.62 -23.40 2.33
CA SER A 18 -17.07 -22.70 3.51
C SER A 18 -15.57 -22.39 3.40
N LYS A 19 -14.78 -23.30 2.81
CA LYS A 19 -13.34 -23.12 2.58
C LYS A 19 -13.06 -22.00 1.57
N LYS A 20 -13.86 -21.91 0.51
CA LYS A 20 -13.75 -20.85 -0.51
C LYS A 20 -14.11 -19.48 0.09
N ILE A 21 -15.20 -19.42 0.86
CA ILE A 21 -15.65 -18.19 1.55
C ILE A 21 -14.56 -17.69 2.51
N LYS A 22 -14.01 -18.57 3.36
CA LYS A 22 -12.90 -18.19 4.25
C LYS A 22 -11.66 -17.69 3.51
N LYS A 23 -11.32 -18.28 2.36
CA LYS A 23 -10.21 -17.81 1.52
C LYS A 23 -10.48 -16.42 0.93
N LEU A 24 -11.71 -16.15 0.51
CA LEU A 24 -12.15 -14.85 0.01
C LEU A 24 -12.11 -13.80 1.12
N GLU A 25 -12.67 -14.08 2.30
CA GLU A 25 -12.65 -13.18 3.45
C GLU A 25 -11.21 -12.82 3.87
N ASN A 26 -10.30 -13.79 3.90
CA ASN A 26 -8.89 -13.55 4.20
C ASN A 26 -8.19 -12.69 3.14
N LYS A 27 -8.56 -12.82 1.86
CA LYS A 27 -8.04 -11.96 0.79
C LYS A 27 -8.55 -10.52 0.96
N ILE A 28 -9.84 -10.34 1.26
CA ILE A 28 -10.45 -9.02 1.51
C ILE A 28 -9.76 -8.34 2.69
N LYS A 29 -9.61 -9.03 3.83
CA LYS A 29 -8.92 -8.49 5.01
C LYS A 29 -7.46 -8.10 4.74
N ARG A 30 -6.79 -8.76 3.80
CA ARG A 30 -5.42 -8.39 3.39
C ARG A 30 -5.42 -7.14 2.51
N LEU A 31 -6.40 -7.00 1.62
CA LEU A 31 -6.56 -5.81 0.78
C LEU A 31 -6.91 -4.58 1.63
N GLU A 32 -7.89 -4.70 2.54
CA GLU A 32 -8.26 -3.61 3.46
C GLU A 32 -7.08 -3.13 4.30
N ARG A 33 -6.22 -4.03 4.78
CA ARG A 33 -5.01 -3.64 5.52
C ARG A 33 -4.00 -2.91 4.64
N LYS A 34 -3.82 -3.35 3.40
CA LYS A 34 -2.94 -2.68 2.43
C LYS A 34 -3.44 -1.28 2.10
N GLU A 35 -4.73 -1.14 1.85
CA GLU A 35 -5.37 0.14 1.57
C GLU A 35 -5.25 1.10 2.76
N LYS A 36 -5.53 0.62 3.98
CA LYS A 36 -5.33 1.42 5.21
C LYS A 36 -3.88 1.86 5.39
N GLY A 37 -2.91 0.97 5.16
CA GLY A 37 -1.48 1.31 5.22
C GLY A 37 -1.08 2.33 4.16
N ASN A 38 -1.63 2.24 2.95
CA ASN A 38 -1.38 3.21 1.88
C ASN A 38 -1.95 4.59 2.22
N ALA A 39 -3.15 4.65 2.80
CA ALA A 39 -3.75 5.90 3.26
C ALA A 39 -2.95 6.55 4.40
N GLU A 40 -2.43 5.76 5.33
CA GLU A 40 -1.56 6.25 6.41
C GLU A 40 -0.23 6.79 5.86
N MET A 41 0.39 6.08 4.91
CA MET A 41 1.60 6.53 4.22
C MET A 41 1.36 7.82 3.43
N SER A 42 0.26 7.92 2.69
CA SER A 42 -0.12 9.14 1.95
C SER A 42 -0.24 10.35 2.89
N ARG A 43 -0.90 10.17 4.04
CA ARG A 43 -1.00 11.22 5.06
C ARG A 43 0.37 11.62 5.62
N LEU A 44 1.23 10.65 5.94
CA LEU A 44 2.58 10.92 6.44
C LEU A 44 3.43 11.69 5.44
N LEU A 45 3.34 11.34 4.14
CA LEU A 45 4.02 12.06 3.08
C LEU A 45 3.45 13.47 2.88
N GLN A 46 2.14 13.67 3.05
CA GLN A 46 1.53 15.01 3.02
C GLN A 46 2.08 15.91 4.14
N GLU A 47 2.32 15.36 5.33
CA GLU A 47 2.95 16.07 6.45
C GLU A 47 4.44 16.41 6.21
N MET A 48 5.05 15.79 5.18
CA MET A 48 6.43 16.00 4.75
C MET A 48 6.57 16.92 3.53
N ILE A 49 5.48 17.48 3.00
CA ILE A 49 5.55 18.44 1.89
C ILE A 49 6.46 19.62 2.27
N GLY A 50 7.42 19.94 1.40
CA GLY A 50 8.44 20.96 1.61
C GLY A 50 9.63 20.53 2.48
N LYS A 51 9.69 19.27 2.90
CA LYS A 51 10.81 18.67 3.65
C LYS A 51 11.58 17.70 2.76
N GLU A 52 12.80 17.34 3.18
CA GLU A 52 13.71 16.43 2.46
C GLU A 52 13.92 15.10 3.21
N PRO A 53 12.90 14.23 3.35
CA PRO A 53 13.09 12.90 3.93
C PRO A 53 13.95 11.99 3.05
N ILE A 54 14.56 10.99 3.69
CA ILE A 54 15.18 9.84 3.03
C ILE A 54 14.07 8.88 2.62
N ILE A 55 13.83 8.78 1.31
CA ILE A 55 12.79 7.88 0.77
C ILE A 55 13.45 6.67 0.12
N THR A 56 13.01 5.48 0.55
CA THR A 56 13.40 4.21 -0.06
C THR A 56 12.16 3.53 -0.65
N GLY A 57 12.22 3.20 -1.93
CA GLY A 57 11.17 2.48 -2.63
C GLY A 57 11.73 1.36 -3.51
N VAL A 58 10.84 0.58 -4.13
CA VAL A 58 11.23 -0.55 -5.00
C VAL A 58 12.17 -0.11 -6.14
N TYR A 59 11.98 1.10 -6.67
CA TYR A 59 12.75 1.67 -7.79
C TYR A 59 13.60 2.88 -7.39
N ILE A 60 13.71 3.17 -6.09
CA ILE A 60 14.44 4.32 -5.54
C ILE A 60 15.26 3.85 -4.34
N GLY A 61 16.58 3.93 -4.44
CA GLY A 61 17.45 3.70 -3.28
C GLY A 61 17.29 4.79 -2.21
N PRO A 62 17.78 4.56 -0.99
CA PRO A 62 17.73 5.55 0.10
C PRO A 62 18.45 6.82 -0.33
N ASP A 63 17.71 7.91 -0.45
CA ASP A 63 18.25 9.21 -0.85
C ASP A 63 17.35 10.35 -0.36
N ASN A 64 17.93 11.53 -0.20
CA ASN A 64 17.18 12.73 0.20
C ASN A 64 16.40 13.26 -1.00
N TRP A 65 15.08 13.27 -0.86
CA TRP A 65 14.17 13.82 -1.85
C TRP A 65 13.26 14.83 -1.16
N GLU A 66 13.16 16.02 -1.75
CA GLU A 66 12.15 16.99 -1.36
C GLU A 66 10.76 16.50 -1.80
N VAL A 67 9.83 16.41 -0.86
CA VAL A 67 8.43 16.10 -1.19
C VAL A 67 7.75 17.38 -1.66
N VAL A 68 7.44 17.46 -2.95
CA VAL A 68 6.83 18.65 -3.55
C VAL A 68 5.31 18.57 -3.52
N ASP A 69 4.77 17.39 -3.79
CA ASP A 69 3.33 17.18 -3.90
C ASP A 69 2.98 15.72 -3.64
N VAL A 70 1.79 15.47 -3.10
CA VAL A 70 1.30 14.13 -2.74
C VAL A 70 -0.18 14.01 -3.11
N ASP A 71 -0.46 13.10 -4.04
CA ASP A 71 -1.80 12.68 -4.43
C ASP A 71 -2.19 11.38 -3.71
N GLU A 72 -3.35 10.80 -4.04
CA GLU A 72 -3.82 9.52 -3.45
C GLU A 72 -2.92 8.32 -3.81
N GLU A 73 -2.33 8.31 -5.01
CA GLU A 73 -1.54 7.18 -5.51
C GLU A 73 -0.07 7.52 -5.76
N TRP A 74 0.25 8.81 -5.89
CA TRP A 74 1.56 9.27 -6.38
C TRP A 74 2.16 10.31 -5.44
N VAL A 75 3.48 10.26 -5.31
CA VAL A 75 4.29 11.32 -4.71
C VAL A 75 5.22 11.93 -5.74
N LYS A 76 5.25 13.25 -5.79
CA LYS A 76 6.18 14.03 -6.60
C LYS A 76 7.37 14.43 -5.76
N LEU A 77 8.52 13.91 -6.14
CA LEU A 77 9.80 14.12 -5.49
C LEU A 77 10.66 15.05 -6.35
N ARG A 78 11.34 15.99 -5.70
CA ARG A 78 12.34 16.87 -6.31
C ARG A 78 13.68 16.68 -5.63
N ARG A 79 14.73 16.80 -6.40
CA ARG A 79 16.09 16.84 -5.87
C ARG A 79 16.91 17.81 -6.69
N VAL A 80 17.77 18.56 -6.01
CA VAL A 80 18.76 19.42 -6.65
C VAL A 80 20.12 18.73 -6.58
N ASP A 81 20.72 18.44 -7.73
CA ASP A 81 22.08 17.93 -7.77
C ASP A 81 23.08 19.02 -7.34
N ASN A 82 24.30 18.65 -6.96
CA ASN A 82 25.41 19.59 -6.65
C ASN A 82 25.75 20.57 -7.79
N THR A 83 25.21 20.35 -8.99
CA THR A 83 25.35 21.23 -10.16
C THR A 83 24.21 22.24 -10.32
N GLY A 84 23.26 22.27 -9.38
CA GLY A 84 22.06 23.11 -9.42
C GLY A 84 20.97 22.60 -10.36
N LYS A 85 21.12 21.40 -10.95
CA LYS A 85 20.10 20.80 -11.82
C LYS A 85 19.02 20.15 -10.98
N GLU A 86 17.77 20.51 -11.26
CA GLU A 86 16.60 19.90 -10.65
C GLU A 86 16.23 18.60 -11.36
N LYS A 87 15.98 17.55 -10.58
CA LYS A 87 15.41 16.30 -11.03
C LYS A 87 14.06 16.11 -10.35
N PHE A 88 13.06 15.78 -11.16
CA PHE A 88 11.74 15.39 -10.67
C PHE A 88 11.56 13.89 -10.86
N LYS A 89 11.00 13.23 -9.85
CA LYS A 89 10.65 11.82 -9.91
C LYS A 89 9.23 11.64 -9.37
N LEU A 90 8.42 10.89 -10.12
CA LEU A 90 7.08 10.52 -9.70
C LEU A 90 7.12 9.05 -9.26
N GLN A 91 6.70 8.78 -8.03
CA GLN A 91 6.73 7.43 -7.45
C GLN A 91 5.35 7.08 -6.90
N ARG A 92 4.94 5.83 -7.07
CA ARG A 92 3.69 5.36 -6.45
C ARG A 92 3.88 5.20 -4.95
N ILE A 93 2.89 5.58 -4.16
CA ILE A 93 2.92 5.43 -2.69
C ILE A 93 3.00 3.94 -2.30
N GLU A 94 2.35 3.05 -3.08
CA GLU A 94 2.39 1.60 -2.85
C GLU A 94 3.80 0.97 -2.99
N ASP A 95 4.70 1.63 -3.73
CA ASP A 95 6.06 1.17 -3.98
C ASP A 95 7.07 1.72 -2.97
N ILE A 96 6.64 2.62 -2.07
CA ILE A 96 7.48 3.19 -1.01
C ILE A 96 7.54 2.18 0.14
N GLN A 97 8.76 1.86 0.55
CA GLN A 97 9.00 0.89 1.61
C GLN A 97 9.28 1.56 2.94
N THR A 98 10.11 2.61 2.93
CA THR A 98 10.55 3.31 4.14
C THR A 98 10.69 4.79 3.84
N VAL A 99 10.29 5.61 4.81
CA VAL A 99 10.52 7.05 4.83
C VAL A 99 11.15 7.39 6.17
N GLU A 100 12.35 7.96 6.14
CA GLU A 100 13.06 8.42 7.33
C GLU A 100 13.18 9.94 7.25
N PHE A 101 12.89 10.62 8.36
CA PHE A 101 12.99 12.07 8.45
C PHE A 101 13.65 12.42 9.78
N ASP A 102 14.86 12.97 9.71
CA ASP A 102 15.54 13.53 10.85
C ASP A 102 14.92 14.91 11.11
N GLY A 103 13.98 14.96 12.05
CA GLY A 103 13.34 16.22 12.44
C GLY A 103 14.33 17.12 13.19
N GLU A 104 14.69 18.23 12.57
CA GLU A 104 15.09 19.46 13.29
C GLU A 104 13.86 20.30 13.67
#